data_AF-A0A1X7SEL8-F1
#
_entry.id   AF-A0A1X7SEL8-F1
#
_cell.length_a   1.000
_cell.length_b   1.000
_cell.length_c   1.000
_cell.angle_alpha   90.00
_cell.angle_beta   90.00
_cell.angle_gamma   90.00
#
_symmetry.space_group_name_H-M   'P 1'
#
loop_
_entity.id
_entity.type
_entity.pdbx_description
1 polymer ?
#
loop_
_entity_poly.entity_id
_entity_poly.type
_entity_poly.pdbx_seq_one_letter_code
_entity_poly.pdbx_strand_id
1 'polypeptide(L)'
;ENSNEILAIERTITDYEGTLLLAHRRFIKKGMLQKSSRKAQTPRMFFLFSDILLHTEPTGPSTYKFKNEMKLCSVRVEIPKVSLVPFSFELLSTNRSFILSA
;
A
#
# COMPACT_ATOMS: atom_id res chain seq x y z
N GLU A 1 16.55 5.81 14.02
CA GLU A 1 15.99 6.42 12.79
C GLU A 1 14.79 5.63 12.27
N ASN A 2 14.96 4.37 11.84
CA ASN A 2 13.84 3.53 11.34
C ASN A 2 12.64 3.42 12.30
N SER A 3 12.86 3.18 13.60
CA SER A 3 11.76 3.04 14.58
C SER A 3 10.91 4.31 14.70
N ASN A 4 11.54 5.49 14.65
CA ASN A 4 10.82 6.77 14.72
C ASN A 4 9.95 6.99 13.49
N GLU A 5 10.44 6.59 12.31
CA GLU A 5 9.69 6.67 11.07
C GLU A 5 8.49 5.72 11.05
N ILE A 6 8.66 4.48 11.52
CA ILE A 6 7.55 3.53 11.66
C ILE A 6 6.49 4.05 12.63
N LEU A 7 6.89 4.56 13.80
CA LEU A 7 5.96 5.15 14.77
C LEU A 7 5.24 6.38 14.22
N ALA A 8 5.93 7.21 13.44
CA ALA A 8 5.31 8.36 12.78
C ALA A 8 4.26 7.91 11.76
N ILE A 9 4.55 6.87 10.97
CA ILE A 9 3.60 6.29 10.02
C ILE A 9 2.40 5.67 10.75
N GLU A 10 2.63 4.90 11.81
CA GLU A 10 1.57 4.24 12.58
C GLU A 10 0.54 5.25 13.12
N ARG A 11 0.99 6.43 13.58
CA ARG A 11 0.11 7.53 14.02
C ARG A 11 -0.75 8.13 12.91
N THR A 12 -0.37 7.96 11.64
CA THR A 12 -1.15 8.46 10.49
C THR A 12 -2.22 7.46 10.03
N ILE A 13 -2.16 6.21 10.48
CA ILE A 13 -3.03 5.14 10.01
C ILE A 13 -4.16 4.91 11.03
N THR A 14 -5.40 4.96 10.57
CA THR A 14 -6.59 4.66 11.38
C THR A 14 -7.12 3.26 11.07
N ASP A 15 -7.85 2.66 12.00
CA ASP A 15 -8.48 1.32 11.87
C ASP A 15 -7.47 0.17 11.63
N TYR A 16 -6.22 0.34 12.07
CA TYR A 16 -5.22 -0.75 12.08
C TYR A 16 -5.08 -1.32 13.49
N GLU A 17 -5.40 -2.60 13.65
CA GLU A 17 -5.34 -3.31 14.94
C GLU A 17 -4.00 -4.01 15.20
N GLY A 18 -3.11 -4.02 14.20
CA GLY A 18 -1.79 -4.65 14.30
C GLY A 18 -0.73 -3.75 14.93
N THR A 19 0.52 -4.24 14.98
CA THR A 19 1.69 -3.47 15.42
C THR A 19 2.66 -3.31 14.26
N LEU A 20 2.99 -2.07 13.90
CA LEU A 20 3.98 -1.79 12.87
C LEU A 20 5.41 -1.83 13.40
N LEU A 21 5.63 -1.42 14.64
CA LEU A 21 6.98 -1.42 15.22
C LEU A 21 7.41 -2.83 15.62
N LEU A 22 8.07 -3.54 14.69
CA LEU A 22 8.67 -4.86 14.91
C LEU A 22 10.18 -4.81 14.65
N ALA A 23 10.95 -5.62 15.38
CA ALA A 23 12.42 -5.63 15.29
C ALA A 23 12.96 -5.92 13.87
N HIS A 24 12.26 -6.74 13.09
CA HIS A 24 12.64 -7.13 11.73
C HIS A 24 12.02 -6.23 10.64
N ARG A 25 11.18 -5.25 11.03
CA ARG A 25 10.44 -4.41 10.09
C ARG A 25 11.18 -3.10 9.86
N ARG A 26 11.43 -2.78 8.59
CA ARG A 26 12.05 -1.54 8.15
C ARG A 26 11.15 -0.83 7.16
N PHE A 27 10.93 0.47 7.35
CA PHE A 27 10.26 1.27 6.34
C PHE A 27 11.17 1.45 5.11
N ILE A 28 10.59 1.31 3.92
CA ILE A 28 11.32 1.44 2.65
C ILE A 28 10.83 2.66 1.87
N LYS A 29 9.52 2.77 1.64
CA LYS A 29 8.96 3.84 0.82
C LYS A 29 7.47 4.03 1.09
N LYS A 30 7.01 5.27 1.00
CA LYS A 30 5.58 5.60 0.88
C LYS A 30 5.29 6.24 -0.46
N GLY A 31 4.10 6.04 -0.99
CA GLY A 31 3.70 6.61 -2.27
C GLY A 31 2.20 6.56 -2.48
N MET A 32 1.66 7.62 -3.07
CA MET A 32 0.29 7.64 -3.54
C MET A 32 0.23 7.06 -4.95
N LEU A 33 -0.69 6.13 -5.17
CA LEU A 33 -0.94 5.51 -6.48
C LEU A 33 -2.44 5.58 -6.78
N GLN A 34 -2.78 5.57 -8.06
CA GLN A 34 -4.16 5.48 -8.51
C GLN A 34 -4.57 4.03 -8.63
N LYS A 35 -5.48 3.58 -7.76
CA LYS A 35 -6.07 2.25 -7.86
C LYS A 35 -7.21 2.28 -8.86
N SER A 36 -7.07 1.50 -9.92
CA SER A 36 -8.11 1.32 -10.93
C SER A 36 -9.22 0.41 -10.39
N SER A 37 -10.45 0.79 -10.69
CA SER A 37 -11.66 0.01 -10.49
C SER A 37 -12.48 0.02 -11.79
N ARG A 38 -13.55 -0.77 -11.86
CA ARG A 38 -14.45 -0.77 -13.02
C ARG A 38 -15.08 0.60 -13.31
N LYS A 39 -15.18 1.48 -12.32
CA LYS A 39 -15.93 2.75 -12.40
C LYS A 39 -15.07 4.01 -12.33
N ALA A 40 -13.93 3.94 -11.65
CA ALA A 40 -13.10 5.11 -11.39
C ALA A 40 -11.66 4.73 -11.01
N GLN A 41 -10.74 5.68 -11.17
CA GLN A 41 -9.43 5.67 -10.53
C GLN A 41 -9.53 6.41 -9.20
N THR A 42 -9.02 5.78 -8.14
CA THR A 42 -9.10 6.32 -6.78
C THR A 42 -7.73 6.36 -6.13
N PRO A 43 -7.36 7.45 -5.43
CA PRO A 43 -6.06 7.55 -4.79
C PRO A 43 -5.96 6.57 -3.63
N ARG A 44 -4.82 5.90 -3.51
CA ARG A 44 -4.45 5.00 -2.42
C ARG A 44 -3.04 5.31 -1.97
N MET A 45 -2.86 5.42 -0.66
CA MET A 45 -1.53 5.54 -0.09
C MET A 45 -1.01 4.14 0.22
N PHE A 46 0.23 3.88 -0.18
CA PHE A 46 0.91 2.63 0.10
C PHE A 46 2.13 2.90 0.97
N PHE A 47 2.34 2.05 1.97
CA PHE A 47 3.55 2.05 2.80
C PHE A 47 4.24 0.69 2.62
N LEU A 48 5.39 0.72 1.96
CA LEU A 48 6.23 -0.44 1.74
C LEU A 48 7.20 -0.58 2.91
N PHE A 49 7.12 -1.71 3.60
CA PHE A 49 8.08 -2.16 4.60
C PHE A 49 8.89 -3.34 4.05
N SER A 50 9.89 -3.81 4.81
CA SER A 50 10.75 -4.92 4.42
C SER A 50 10.06 -6.27 4.29
N ASP A 51 8.93 -6.47 4.97
CA ASP A 51 8.21 -7.74 5.06
C ASP A 51 6.74 -7.63 4.63
N ILE A 52 6.16 -6.42 4.68
CA ILE A 52 4.76 -6.16 4.33
C ILE A 52 4.59 -4.92 3.43
N LEU A 53 3.47 -4.87 2.73
CA LEU A 53 2.94 -3.71 2.05
C LEU A 53 1.58 -3.34 2.66
N LEU A 54 1.50 -2.17 3.28
CA LEU A 54 0.22 -1.61 3.74
C LEU A 54 -0.46 -0.86 2.62
N HIS A 55 -1.74 -1.15 2.44
CA HIS A 55 -2.64 -0.46 1.53
C HIS A 55 -3.67 0.32 2.36
N THR A 56 -3.77 1.63 2.11
CA THR A 56 -4.65 2.53 2.84
C THR A 56 -5.40 3.47 1.89
N GLU A 57 -6.48 4.06 2.39
CA GLU A 57 -7.26 5.09 1.70
C GLU A 57 -7.04 6.45 2.37
N PRO A 58 -6.65 7.50 1.63
CA PRO A 58 -6.54 8.85 2.20
C PRO A 58 -7.90 9.34 2.72
N THR A 59 -7.94 9.78 3.97
CA THR A 59 -9.14 10.37 4.61
C THR A 59 -8.95 11.83 5.01
N GLY A 60 -7.72 12.35 4.91
CA GLY A 60 -7.36 13.74 5.18
C GLY A 60 -5.93 14.02 4.72
N PRO A 61 -5.37 15.21 5.05
CA PRO A 61 -4.04 15.61 4.58
C PRO A 61 -2.91 14.65 4.96
N SER A 62 -2.98 14.10 6.19
CA SER A 62 -1.97 13.20 6.76
C SER A 62 -2.61 12.01 7.50
N THR A 63 -3.85 11.67 7.17
CA THR A 63 -4.57 10.56 7.79
C THR A 63 -5.02 9.56 6.73
N TYR A 64 -4.81 8.28 7.00
CA TYR A 64 -5.05 7.19 6.07
C TYR A 64 -5.80 6.06 6.76
N LYS A 65 -6.98 5.73 6.25
CA LYS A 65 -7.75 4.58 6.74
C LYS A 65 -7.16 3.28 6.23
N PHE A 66 -6.84 2.37 7.13
CA PHE A 66 -6.36 1.04 6.80
C PHE A 66 -7.37 0.29 5.91
N LYS A 67 -6.85 -0.43 4.91
CA LYS A 67 -7.66 -1.28 4.02
C LYS A 67 -7.17 -2.71 4.00
N ASN A 68 -5.86 -2.90 3.88
CA ASN A 68 -5.28 -4.23 3.84
C ASN A 68 -3.79 -4.21 4.18
N GLU A 69 -3.32 -5.31 4.75
CA GLU A 69 -1.91 -5.65 4.88
C GLU A 69 -1.60 -6.83 3.96
N MET A 70 -0.50 -6.77 3.21
CA MET A 70 -0.06 -7.85 2.34
C MET A 70 1.37 -8.22 2.68
N LYS A 71 1.63 -9.49 3.01
CA LYS A 71 2.99 -9.99 3.17
C LYS A 71 3.69 -9.99 1.82
N LEU A 72 4.93 -9.49 1.75
CA LEU A 72 5.64 -9.41 0.47
C LEU A 72 5.89 -10.77 -0.17
N CYS A 73 6.05 -11.83 0.64
CA CYS A 73 6.17 -13.20 0.14
C CYS A 73 4.92 -13.71 -0.60
N SER A 74 3.77 -13.06 -0.42
CA SER A 74 2.50 -13.41 -1.07
C SER A 74 2.07 -12.39 -2.13
N VAL A 75 2.96 -11.46 -2.50
CA VAL A 75 2.71 -10.42 -3.50
C VAL A 75 3.58 -10.64 -4.73
N ARG A 76 2.98 -10.53 -5.91
CA ARG A 76 3.67 -10.48 -7.20
C ARG A 76 3.27 -9.22 -7.94
N VAL A 77 4.20 -8.64 -8.69
CA VAL A 77 3.97 -7.47 -9.54
C VAL A 77 4.13 -7.90 -10.99
N GLU A 78 3.18 -7.53 -11.83
CA GLU A 78 3.18 -7.84 -13.25
C GLU A 78 2.85 -6.60 -14.09
N ILE A 79 3.28 -6.63 -15.35
CA ILE A 79 2.82 -5.67 -16.36
C ILE A 79 1.42 -6.11 -16.80
N PRO A 80 0.39 -5.26 -16.79
CA PRO A 80 -0.96 -5.68 -17.11
C PRO A 80 -1.02 -6.06 -18.59
N LYS A 81 -1.58 -7.23 -18.90
CA LYS A 81 -1.70 -7.72 -20.30
C LYS A 81 -2.61 -6.83 -21.15
N VAL A 82 -3.62 -6.24 -20.53
CA VAL A 82 -4.57 -5.32 -21.17
C VAL A 82 -4.85 -4.19 -20.18
N SER A 83 -4.20 -3.05 -20.37
CA SER A 83 -4.48 -1.82 -19.64
C SER A 83 -4.38 -0.63 -20.58
N LEU A 84 -5.41 0.21 -20.57
CA LEU A 84 -5.41 1.51 -21.27
C LEU A 84 -4.78 2.62 -20.41
N VAL A 85 -4.33 2.29 -19.19
CA VAL A 85 -3.79 3.24 -18.23
C VAL A 85 -2.26 3.29 -18.38
N PRO A 86 -1.66 4.44 -18.75
CA PRO A 86 -0.22 4.60 -18.79
C PRO A 86 0.44 4.34 -17.43
N PHE A 87 1.71 3.91 -17.44
CA PHE A 87 2.51 3.66 -16.24
C PHE A 87 1.81 2.74 -15.21
N SER A 88 1.00 1.80 -15.70
CA SER A 88 0.24 0.89 -14.85
C SER A 88 0.94 -0.45 -14.64
N PHE A 89 0.70 -1.02 -13.46
CA PHE A 89 1.14 -2.35 -13.08
C PHE A 89 0.04 -3.06 -12.31
N GLU A 90 0.02 -4.38 -12.38
CA GLU A 90 -0.90 -5.21 -11.62
C GLU A 90 -0.21 -5.72 -10.36
N LEU A 91 -0.84 -5.47 -9.20
CA LEU A 91 -0.42 -6.04 -7.94
C LEU A 91 -1.29 -7.25 -7.65
N LEU A 92 -0.67 -8.43 -7.69
CA LEU A 92 -1.29 -9.73 -7.45
C LEU A 92 -0.99 -10.14 -6.01
N SER A 93 -2.04 -10.40 -5.23
CA SER A 93 -1.94 -11.05 -3.94
C SER A 93 -2.79 -12.32 -3.95
N THR A 94 -2.49 -13.24 -3.02
CA THR A 94 -3.22 -14.52 -2.81
C THR A 94 -4.75 -14.43 -2.97
N ASN A 95 -5.37 -13.35 -2.49
CA ASN A 95 -6.84 -13.24 -2.41
C ASN A 95 -7.40 -12.12 -3.29
N ARG A 96 -6.56 -11.24 -3.83
CA ARG A 96 -6.97 -10.00 -4.50
C ARG A 96 -5.93 -9.58 -5.54
N SER A 97 -6.39 -9.11 -6.69
CA SER A 97 -5.56 -8.33 -7.61
C SER A 97 -6.14 -6.94 -7.85
N PHE A 98 -5.27 -5.99 -8.17
CA PHE A 98 -5.70 -4.68 -8.65
C PHE A 98 -4.62 -4.02 -9.49
N ILE A 99 -5.07 -3.23 -10.47
CA ILE A 99 -4.21 -2.39 -11.30
C ILE A 99 -3.97 -1.05 -10.60
N LEU A 100 -2.71 -0.67 -10.49
CA LEU A 100 -2.24 0.62 -9.99
C LEU A 100 -1.59 1.41 -11.13
N SER A 101 -1.65 2.74 -11.07
CA SER A 101 -0.84 3.62 -11.93
C SER A 101 -0.20 4.75 -11.11
N ALA A 102 0.95 5.21 -11.58
CA ALA A 102 1.74 6.31 -11.01
C ALA A 102 1.69 7.55 -11.90
#